data_AF-A0A4R6KGJ3-F1
#
_entry.id   AF-A0A4R6KGJ3-F1
#
_cell.length_a   1.000
_cell.length_b   1.000
_cell.length_c   1.000
_cell.angle_alpha   90.00
_cell.angle_beta   90.00
_cell.angle_gamma   90.00
#
_symmetry.space_group_name_H-M   'P 1'
#
loop_
_entity.id
_entity.type
_entity.pdbx_description
1 polymer ?
#
loop_
_entity_poly.entity_id
_entity_poly.type
_entity_poly.pdbx_seq_one_letter_code
_entity_poly.pdbx_strand_id
1 'polypeptide(L)'
;MKYYFQLLAVLALTGAFTMSAHAATPTPTPAPTTASTRPTFRYTPPDLRADRREKEAAAARYMDEVAAKLGDPGLWVDPAAVKNLTATEAERLDQAAKTAAAPIRIAVIPAEEIDTAPDGVYLTRLAWEGEEIADQLYDRVGVEGVYAVLVDADSQSEGRGLHAVQRADKGPTYYVGDAVDQAVDCCAPEYDEMLARFIARAQVVDKPFYVDAAPWAGGAAGLAGLWWGVTALGARRTRRAEEKAHLEVSRPLLTEEIIALSEQVSALPTTPDPQQSKLSKDVLDAVEKARHRLDKVNGDADTEAVATLLGSARYGLLCLDALRAGQPMPEPTPPCFFDPRHGPSTTSTDWTPERGAERSVQVCAACAARVGADQEPDIRMVTVRDRPRPYWTLGEELASYIDGYWSQGDGRRWWFPDDDARRAGEQMRARWHSRRPGARFRRFSSDVGSSVGSWSASSGDSTDSGWSSGSSRRRSSWSSRTRSSGGGSSRRSSRRSGGSRGF
;
A
#
# COMPACT_ATOMS: atom_id res chain seq x y z
N MET A 1 -28.69 -60.41 9.60
CA MET A 1 -28.57 -60.19 11.06
C MET A 1 -29.47 -59.02 11.42
N LYS A 2 -30.62 -59.32 12.02
CA LYS A 2 -31.00 -58.92 13.40
C LYS A 2 -31.40 -57.43 13.47
N TYR A 3 -32.69 -57.12 13.26
CA TYR A 3 -33.81 -57.14 14.24
C TYR A 3 -33.61 -56.00 15.28
N TYR A 4 -34.57 -55.19 15.76
CA TYR A 4 -36.05 -55.10 15.78
C TYR A 4 -36.36 -53.73 16.48
N PHE A 5 -37.27 -52.87 16.02
CA PHE A 5 -38.73 -52.78 16.32
C PHE A 5 -39.16 -51.95 17.54
N GLN A 6 -40.34 -51.33 17.36
CA GLN A 6 -41.47 -51.09 18.28
C GLN A 6 -41.83 -49.60 18.48
N LEU A 7 -43.08 -49.15 18.39
CA LEU A 7 -44.33 -49.73 17.87
C LEU A 7 -45.38 -48.60 17.77
N LEU A 8 -46.28 -48.72 16.79
CA LEU A 8 -47.54 -47.99 16.61
C LEU A 8 -48.57 -48.33 17.71
N ALA A 9 -49.52 -47.44 17.96
CA ALA A 9 -50.87 -47.83 18.38
C ALA A 9 -51.92 -46.86 17.81
N VAL A 10 -52.76 -47.41 16.93
CA VAL A 10 -54.01 -46.87 16.39
C VAL A 10 -55.15 -47.26 17.33
N LEU A 11 -56.17 -46.41 17.49
CA LEU A 11 -57.54 -46.89 17.74
C LEU A 11 -58.58 -45.83 17.36
N ALA A 12 -59.39 -46.17 16.37
CA ALA A 12 -60.66 -45.54 16.03
C ALA A 12 -61.76 -46.06 16.96
N LEU A 13 -62.77 -45.25 17.26
CA LEU A 13 -64.11 -45.75 17.58
C LEU A 13 -65.19 -44.69 17.36
N THR A 14 -66.18 -45.13 16.60
CA THR A 14 -67.42 -44.50 16.17
C THR A 14 -68.51 -44.52 17.24
N GLY A 15 -69.30 -43.44 17.29
CA GLY A 15 -70.77 -43.40 17.41
C GLY A 15 -71.50 -44.12 18.56
N ALA A 16 -72.39 -43.41 19.25
CA ALA A 16 -73.81 -43.77 19.34
C ALA A 16 -74.65 -42.70 20.07
N PHE A 17 -75.86 -42.52 19.54
CA PHE A 17 -77.01 -41.80 20.07
C PHE A 17 -77.49 -42.33 21.43
N THR A 18 -78.13 -41.46 22.22
CA THR A 18 -79.31 -41.85 23.02
C THR A 18 -80.37 -40.75 22.99
N MET A 19 -81.61 -41.19 22.73
CA MET A 19 -82.85 -40.41 22.67
C MET A 19 -83.61 -40.48 24.01
N SER A 20 -84.49 -39.51 24.26
CA SER A 20 -85.95 -39.66 24.52
C SER A 20 -86.53 -38.28 24.90
N ALA A 21 -87.48 -37.69 24.14
CA ALA A 21 -88.95 -37.79 24.29
C ALA A 21 -89.45 -37.35 25.70
N HIS A 22 -90.43 -36.46 25.91
CA HIS A 22 -91.61 -35.99 25.18
C HIS A 22 -92.18 -34.73 25.88
N ALA A 23 -92.76 -33.78 25.15
CA ALA A 23 -94.03 -33.10 25.49
C ALA A 23 -94.49 -32.18 24.35
N ALA A 24 -95.68 -32.46 23.82
CA ALA A 24 -96.42 -31.68 22.83
C ALA A 24 -97.11 -30.47 23.50
N THR A 25 -97.19 -29.29 22.88
CA THR A 25 -98.35 -28.70 22.13
C THR A 25 -98.16 -27.15 22.13
N PRO A 26 -98.96 -26.34 21.40
CA PRO A 26 -99.30 -26.37 19.98
C PRO A 26 -98.91 -25.05 19.24
N THR A 27 -98.95 -25.16 17.92
CA THR A 27 -98.98 -24.15 16.84
C THR A 27 -99.60 -22.78 17.16
N PRO A 28 -98.97 -21.68 16.68
CA PRO A 28 -99.71 -20.63 15.99
C PRO A 28 -99.31 -20.50 14.51
N THR A 29 -100.30 -20.61 13.61
CA THR A 29 -100.21 -20.23 12.18
C THR A 29 -100.52 -18.71 12.04
N PRO A 30 -100.33 -18.08 10.87
CA PRO A 30 -99.26 -17.14 10.59
C PRO A 30 -99.75 -15.69 10.43
N ALA A 31 -98.87 -14.70 10.59
CA ALA A 31 -99.11 -13.34 10.12
C ALA A 31 -98.45 -13.16 8.74
N PRO A 32 -99.18 -12.72 7.69
CA PRO A 32 -98.60 -12.47 6.37
C PRO A 32 -97.83 -11.15 6.42
N THR A 33 -96.51 -11.19 6.27
CA THR A 33 -95.74 -9.98 5.99
C THR A 33 -95.05 -10.12 4.65
N THR A 34 -95.55 -9.34 3.71
CA THR A 34 -95.03 -9.09 2.36
C THR A 34 -93.51 -8.90 2.36
N ALA A 35 -92.78 -9.79 1.69
CA ALA A 35 -91.36 -9.60 1.41
C ALA A 35 -91.21 -8.45 0.39
N SER A 36 -90.83 -7.27 0.87
CA SER A 36 -90.34 -6.16 0.05
C SER A 36 -88.88 -6.47 -0.30
N THR A 37 -88.63 -6.85 -1.56
CA THR A 37 -87.27 -7.03 -2.10
C THR A 37 -86.59 -5.66 -2.16
N ARG A 38 -85.76 -5.32 -1.17
CA ARG A 38 -84.82 -4.20 -1.31
C ARG A 38 -83.72 -4.63 -2.31
N PRO A 39 -83.39 -3.82 -3.32
CA PRO A 39 -82.25 -4.11 -4.18
C PRO A 39 -80.99 -4.13 -3.33
N THR A 40 -80.32 -5.29 -3.27
CA THR A 40 -78.97 -5.41 -2.73
C THR A 40 -78.01 -4.87 -3.77
N PHE A 41 -77.53 -3.63 -3.58
CA PHE A 41 -76.34 -3.16 -4.30
C PHE A 41 -75.17 -4.06 -3.92
N ARG A 42 -74.74 -4.93 -4.85
CA ARG A 42 -73.46 -5.63 -4.72
C ARG A 42 -72.36 -4.63 -5.05
N TYR A 43 -71.59 -4.25 -4.04
CA TYR A 43 -70.35 -3.52 -4.24
C TYR A 43 -69.35 -4.46 -4.93
N THR A 44 -69.03 -4.16 -6.19
CA THR A 44 -67.89 -4.77 -6.89
C THR A 44 -66.65 -3.97 -6.49
N PRO A 45 -65.63 -4.57 -5.86
CA PRO A 45 -64.40 -3.86 -5.55
C PRO A 45 -63.73 -3.38 -6.85
N PRO A 46 -63.16 -2.17 -6.90
CA PRO A 46 -62.45 -1.67 -8.08
C PRO A 46 -61.25 -2.55 -8.43
N ASP A 47 -61.03 -2.82 -9.73
CA ASP A 47 -59.83 -3.52 -10.21
C ASP A 47 -58.67 -2.53 -10.34
N LEU A 48 -58.07 -2.22 -9.19
CA LEU A 48 -56.95 -1.29 -9.07
C LEU A 48 -55.75 -1.66 -9.97
N ARG A 49 -55.64 -2.91 -10.43
CA ARG A 49 -54.56 -3.33 -11.34
C ARG A 49 -54.89 -3.02 -12.80
N ALA A 50 -56.15 -3.15 -13.20
CA ALA A 50 -56.59 -2.74 -14.54
C ALA A 50 -56.54 -1.22 -14.68
N ASP A 51 -57.08 -0.49 -13.70
CA ASP A 51 -57.08 0.98 -13.68
C ASP A 51 -55.65 1.53 -13.77
N ARG A 52 -54.71 0.92 -13.02
CA ARG A 52 -53.30 1.32 -13.08
C ARG A 52 -52.68 1.10 -14.46
N ARG A 53 -52.95 -0.04 -15.12
CA ARG A 53 -52.43 -0.30 -16.48
C ARG A 53 -52.98 0.70 -17.50
N GLU A 54 -54.24 1.11 -17.34
CA GLU A 54 -54.84 2.13 -18.19
C GLU A 54 -54.17 3.49 -18.00
N LYS A 55 -53.92 3.91 -16.74
CA LYS A 55 -53.18 5.14 -16.42
C LYS A 55 -51.72 5.09 -16.90
N GLU A 56 -51.03 3.96 -16.72
CA GLU A 56 -49.68 3.74 -17.27
C GLU A 56 -49.67 3.88 -18.81
N ALA A 57 -50.69 3.36 -19.50
CA ALA A 57 -50.84 3.50 -20.95
C ALA A 57 -51.21 4.94 -21.38
N ALA A 58 -51.90 5.70 -20.55
CA ALA A 58 -52.14 7.13 -20.78
C ALA A 58 -50.85 7.94 -20.64
N ALA A 59 -50.10 7.73 -19.55
CA ALA A 59 -48.78 8.35 -19.33
C ALA A 59 -47.80 8.03 -20.47
N ALA A 60 -47.83 6.80 -20.99
CA ALA A 60 -47.00 6.40 -22.13
C ALA A 60 -47.33 7.17 -23.41
N ARG A 61 -48.61 7.37 -23.71
CA ARG A 61 -49.06 8.17 -24.86
C ARG A 61 -48.68 9.64 -24.70
N TYR A 62 -48.83 10.20 -23.50
CA TYR A 62 -48.39 11.54 -23.20
C TYR A 62 -46.89 11.71 -23.45
N MET A 63 -46.05 10.80 -22.95
CA MET A 63 -44.60 10.83 -23.20
C MET A 63 -44.22 10.69 -24.68
N ASP A 64 -45.02 10.00 -25.50
CA ASP A 64 -44.83 9.96 -26.96
C ASP A 64 -45.04 11.35 -27.59
N GLU A 65 -46.03 12.11 -27.11
CA GLU A 65 -46.28 13.48 -27.54
C GLU A 65 -45.16 14.44 -27.13
N VAL A 66 -44.67 14.32 -25.88
CA VAL A 66 -43.52 15.08 -25.38
C VAL A 66 -42.27 14.80 -26.22
N ALA A 67 -41.98 13.52 -26.48
CA ALA A 67 -40.83 13.11 -27.29
C ALA A 67 -40.89 13.69 -28.72
N ALA A 68 -42.08 13.73 -29.33
CA ALA A 68 -42.26 14.32 -30.65
C ALA A 68 -41.93 15.83 -30.70
N LYS A 69 -42.01 16.54 -29.57
CA LYS A 69 -41.62 17.96 -29.45
C LYS A 69 -40.13 18.17 -29.20
N LEU A 70 -39.42 17.13 -28.75
CA LEU A 70 -37.99 17.17 -28.40
C LEU A 70 -37.10 16.37 -29.38
N GLY A 71 -37.52 16.29 -30.66
CA GLY A 71 -36.68 15.71 -31.72
C GLY A 71 -35.32 16.41 -31.84
N ASP A 72 -35.32 17.74 -31.76
CA ASP A 72 -34.12 18.56 -31.70
C ASP A 72 -33.74 18.92 -30.24
N PRO A 73 -32.46 19.21 -29.94
CA PRO A 73 -32.05 19.76 -28.65
C PRO A 73 -32.79 21.04 -28.31
N GLY A 74 -33.12 21.25 -27.04
CA GLY A 74 -33.93 22.36 -26.59
C GLY A 74 -34.70 22.08 -25.30
N LEU A 75 -35.54 23.04 -24.92
CA LEU A 75 -36.46 22.95 -23.79
C LEU A 75 -37.89 22.96 -24.32
N TRP A 76 -38.69 22.00 -23.86
CA TRP A 76 -40.13 21.99 -24.05
C TRP A 76 -40.84 22.04 -22.69
N VAL A 77 -41.83 22.93 -22.58
CA VAL A 77 -42.62 23.15 -21.36
C VAL A 77 -44.08 22.88 -21.70
N ASP A 78 -44.72 22.00 -20.95
CA ASP A 78 -46.14 21.75 -21.07
C ASP A 78 -46.95 22.99 -20.62
N PRO A 79 -47.96 23.44 -21.38
CA PRO A 79 -48.82 24.56 -20.99
C PRO A 79 -49.43 24.45 -19.58
N ALA A 80 -49.71 23.25 -19.09
CA ALA A 80 -50.23 23.01 -17.74
C ALA A 80 -49.18 23.22 -16.64
N ALA A 81 -47.89 23.10 -16.96
CA ALA A 81 -46.74 23.32 -16.06
C ALA A 81 -46.18 24.76 -16.10
N VAL A 82 -46.77 25.67 -16.87
CA VAL A 82 -46.31 27.07 -17.05
C VAL A 82 -46.44 27.93 -15.76
N LYS A 83 -47.06 27.42 -14.69
CA LYS A 83 -47.28 28.17 -13.45
C LYS A 83 -45.97 28.62 -12.78
N ASN A 84 -44.88 27.87 -12.99
CA ASN A 84 -43.58 28.07 -12.34
C ASN A 84 -42.47 28.54 -13.29
N LEU A 85 -42.80 28.89 -14.55
CA LEU A 85 -41.82 29.37 -15.52
C LEU A 85 -42.45 30.35 -16.52
N THR A 86 -41.89 31.54 -16.66
CA THR A 86 -42.40 32.54 -17.62
C THR A 86 -41.99 32.20 -19.07
N ALA A 87 -42.74 32.70 -20.05
CA ALA A 87 -42.43 32.48 -21.47
C ALA A 87 -41.04 32.99 -21.87
N THR A 88 -40.59 34.10 -21.26
CA THR A 88 -39.26 34.67 -21.52
C THR A 88 -38.14 33.81 -20.93
N GLU A 89 -38.34 33.24 -19.74
CA GLU A 89 -37.39 32.27 -19.15
C GLU A 89 -37.32 30.98 -19.96
N ALA A 90 -38.47 30.46 -20.40
CA ALA A 90 -38.55 29.29 -21.28
C ALA A 90 -37.72 29.49 -22.56
N GLU A 91 -37.90 30.63 -23.23
CA GLU A 91 -37.19 30.95 -24.46
C GLU A 91 -35.68 31.08 -24.22
N ARG A 92 -35.26 31.74 -23.14
CA ARG A 92 -33.85 31.86 -22.76
C ARG A 92 -33.21 30.49 -22.50
N LEU A 93 -33.91 29.60 -21.78
CA LEU A 93 -33.41 28.27 -21.45
C LEU A 93 -33.38 27.35 -22.67
N ASP A 94 -34.38 27.43 -23.54
CA ASP A 94 -34.41 26.72 -24.82
C ASP A 94 -33.21 27.09 -25.69
N GLN A 95 -32.92 28.39 -25.82
CA GLN A 95 -31.73 28.85 -26.54
C GLN A 95 -30.42 28.39 -25.87
N ALA A 96 -30.35 28.39 -24.54
CA ALA A 96 -29.20 27.88 -23.80
C ALA A 96 -28.98 26.38 -24.04
N ALA A 97 -30.03 25.58 -24.07
CA ALA A 97 -29.96 24.15 -24.36
C ALA A 97 -29.57 23.88 -25.83
N LYS A 98 -30.11 24.65 -26.78
CA LYS A 98 -29.78 24.57 -28.22
C LYS A 98 -28.34 24.92 -28.54
N THR A 99 -27.76 25.86 -27.81
CA THR A 99 -26.38 26.35 -28.03
C THR A 99 -25.33 25.62 -27.18
N ALA A 100 -25.74 24.73 -26.28
CA ALA A 100 -24.84 23.97 -25.44
C ALA A 100 -23.93 23.04 -26.27
N ALA A 101 -22.73 22.79 -25.76
CA ALA A 101 -21.79 21.86 -26.41
C ALA A 101 -22.29 20.40 -26.40
N ALA A 102 -23.17 20.06 -25.45
CA ALA A 102 -23.87 18.78 -25.40
C ALA A 102 -25.26 18.91 -26.05
N PRO A 103 -25.75 17.88 -26.75
CA PRO A 103 -27.13 17.86 -27.25
C PRO A 103 -28.10 17.60 -26.08
N ILE A 104 -28.57 18.69 -25.45
CA ILE A 104 -29.42 18.65 -24.25
C ILE A 104 -30.90 18.79 -24.67
N ARG A 105 -31.75 17.89 -24.17
CA ARG A 105 -33.21 17.90 -24.33
C ARG A 105 -33.85 17.92 -22.95
N ILE A 106 -34.70 18.90 -22.70
CA ILE A 106 -35.35 19.10 -21.40
C ILE A 106 -36.85 19.14 -21.60
N ALA A 107 -37.59 18.34 -20.82
CA ALA A 107 -39.03 18.41 -20.73
C ALA A 107 -39.46 18.92 -19.34
N VAL A 108 -40.38 19.88 -19.27
CA VAL A 108 -41.03 20.29 -18.04
C VAL A 108 -42.49 19.87 -18.14
N ILE A 109 -42.90 18.92 -17.29
CA ILE A 109 -44.20 18.25 -17.37
C ILE A 109 -44.95 18.34 -16.04
N PRO A 110 -46.28 18.48 -16.03
CA PRO A 110 -47.07 18.38 -14.81
C PRO A 110 -47.09 16.92 -14.30
N ALA A 111 -47.05 16.73 -12.99
CA ALA A 111 -47.15 15.40 -12.38
C ALA A 111 -48.48 14.69 -12.69
N GLU A 112 -49.55 15.46 -12.93
CA GLU A 112 -50.91 14.98 -13.19
C GLU A 112 -50.99 14.10 -14.44
N GLU A 113 -50.21 14.39 -15.48
CA GLU A 113 -50.23 13.66 -16.77
C GLU A 113 -49.56 12.28 -16.69
N ILE A 114 -48.77 12.06 -15.63
CA ILE A 114 -48.06 10.79 -15.40
C ILE A 114 -48.44 10.15 -14.06
N ASP A 115 -49.53 10.61 -13.42
CA ASP A 115 -50.02 10.05 -12.17
C ASP A 115 -50.83 8.76 -12.39
N THR A 116 -50.44 7.72 -11.68
CA THR A 116 -51.05 6.38 -11.68
C THR A 116 -51.74 6.05 -10.36
N ALA A 117 -51.82 7.01 -9.43
CA ALA A 117 -52.55 6.85 -8.19
C ALA A 117 -54.04 6.58 -8.48
N PRO A 118 -54.71 5.67 -7.74
CA PRO A 118 -56.15 5.49 -7.84
C PRO A 118 -56.90 6.79 -7.48
N ASP A 119 -58.05 7.01 -8.10
CA ASP A 119 -58.87 8.19 -7.82
C ASP A 119 -59.27 8.25 -6.34
N GLY A 120 -59.10 9.42 -5.71
CA GLY A 120 -59.37 9.63 -4.28
C GLY A 120 -58.22 9.32 -3.33
N VAL A 121 -57.03 8.97 -3.85
CA VAL A 121 -55.78 8.87 -3.06
C VAL A 121 -55.03 10.21 -3.13
N TYR A 122 -54.64 10.76 -1.98
CA TYR A 122 -53.93 12.05 -1.88
C TYR A 122 -52.41 11.97 -2.14
N LEU A 123 -51.89 10.77 -2.39
CA LEU A 123 -50.48 10.53 -2.69
C LEU A 123 -50.34 10.27 -4.18
N THR A 124 -49.66 11.17 -4.88
CA THR A 124 -49.27 11.00 -6.29
C THR A 124 -48.37 9.77 -6.43
N ARG A 125 -48.59 8.97 -7.47
CA ARG A 125 -47.70 7.87 -7.85
C ARG A 125 -47.35 8.01 -9.32
N LEU A 126 -46.13 8.45 -9.61
CA LEU A 126 -45.71 8.60 -11.00
C LEU A 126 -45.57 7.23 -11.69
N ALA A 127 -45.83 7.21 -13.00
CA ALA A 127 -45.65 6.03 -13.84
C ALA A 127 -44.19 5.54 -13.89
N TRP A 128 -43.23 6.47 -13.76
CA TRP A 128 -41.80 6.21 -13.67
C TRP A 128 -41.18 7.11 -12.60
N GLU A 129 -40.08 6.69 -12.00
CA GLU A 129 -39.41 7.45 -10.93
C GLU A 129 -37.92 7.67 -11.25
N GLY A 130 -37.37 8.79 -10.79
CA GLY A 130 -35.93 9.06 -10.91
C GLY A 130 -35.45 9.15 -12.36
N GLU A 131 -34.25 8.60 -12.60
CA GLU A 131 -33.62 8.58 -13.94
C GLU A 131 -34.47 7.84 -14.99
N GLU A 132 -35.38 6.95 -14.58
CA GLU A 132 -36.23 6.19 -15.51
C GLU A 132 -37.16 7.11 -16.31
N ILE A 133 -37.64 8.22 -15.74
CA ILE A 133 -38.48 9.20 -16.46
C ILE A 133 -37.70 9.82 -17.64
N ALA A 134 -36.42 10.14 -17.42
CA ALA A 134 -35.58 10.71 -18.47
C ALA A 134 -35.17 9.65 -19.52
N ASP A 135 -35.04 8.39 -19.13
CA ASP A 135 -34.86 7.26 -20.05
C ASP A 135 -36.07 7.03 -20.95
N GLN A 136 -37.29 7.15 -20.41
CA GLN A 136 -38.50 7.04 -21.22
C GLN A 136 -38.56 8.09 -22.34
N LEU A 137 -38.02 9.28 -22.09
CA LEU A 137 -37.89 10.31 -23.11
C LEU A 137 -36.83 9.92 -24.16
N TYR A 138 -35.67 9.42 -23.73
CA TYR A 138 -34.65 8.93 -24.65
C TYR A 138 -35.16 7.80 -25.55
N ASP A 139 -35.81 6.78 -24.98
CA ASP A 139 -36.27 5.59 -25.71
C ASP A 139 -37.24 5.94 -26.85
N ARG A 140 -37.96 7.06 -26.71
CA ARG A 140 -38.92 7.57 -27.70
C ARG A 140 -38.28 8.49 -28.73
N VAL A 141 -37.36 9.35 -28.32
CA VAL A 141 -36.66 10.26 -29.26
C VAL A 141 -35.62 9.49 -30.08
N GLY A 142 -34.92 8.52 -29.47
CA GLY A 142 -34.04 7.57 -30.16
C GLY A 142 -32.74 8.15 -30.69
N VAL A 143 -32.23 9.25 -30.12
CA VAL A 143 -30.96 9.87 -30.54
C VAL A 143 -30.04 10.10 -29.34
N GLU A 144 -28.72 10.12 -29.57
CA GLU A 144 -27.77 10.33 -28.48
C GLU A 144 -27.89 11.74 -27.89
N GLY A 145 -27.76 11.84 -26.57
CA GLY A 145 -27.67 13.11 -25.87
C GLY A 145 -27.93 13.07 -24.38
N VAL A 146 -28.11 14.27 -23.83
CA VAL A 146 -28.50 14.48 -22.44
C VAL A 146 -30.00 14.72 -22.40
N TYR A 147 -30.71 13.94 -21.60
CA TYR A 147 -32.15 14.00 -21.44
C TYR A 147 -32.44 14.39 -20.00
N ALA A 148 -33.25 15.42 -19.81
CA ALA A 148 -33.71 15.85 -18.51
C ALA A 148 -35.23 16.00 -18.50
N VAL A 149 -35.85 15.58 -17.40
CA VAL A 149 -37.27 15.79 -17.14
C VAL A 149 -37.42 16.44 -15.78
N LEU A 150 -38.12 17.57 -15.75
CA LEU A 150 -38.52 18.26 -14.54
C LEU A 150 -40.03 18.04 -14.36
N VAL A 151 -40.39 17.32 -13.31
CA VAL A 151 -41.80 17.07 -12.96
C VAL A 151 -42.29 18.17 -12.03
N ASP A 152 -43.26 18.94 -12.49
CA ASP A 152 -43.95 20.00 -11.76
C ASP A 152 -45.05 19.40 -10.87
N ALA A 153 -44.90 19.52 -9.55
CA ALA A 153 -45.88 19.04 -8.57
C ALA A 153 -45.92 19.92 -7.32
N ASP A 154 -47.09 20.10 -6.74
CA ASP A 154 -47.29 20.92 -5.53
C ASP A 154 -46.49 20.43 -4.31
N SER A 155 -46.11 19.15 -4.27
CA SER A 155 -45.31 18.54 -3.20
C SER A 155 -43.79 18.59 -3.41
N GLN A 156 -43.33 19.16 -4.54
CA GLN A 156 -41.92 19.08 -4.99
C GLN A 156 -41.16 20.42 -4.85
N SER A 157 -41.46 21.20 -3.80
CA SER A 157 -40.87 22.53 -3.55
C SER A 157 -39.37 22.56 -3.23
N GLU A 158 -38.64 21.44 -3.38
CA GLU A 158 -37.18 21.36 -3.21
C GLU A 158 -36.46 20.98 -4.52
N GLY A 159 -37.12 21.10 -5.68
CA GLY A 159 -36.48 20.79 -6.98
C GLY A 159 -36.20 19.30 -7.21
N ARG A 160 -36.76 18.43 -6.37
CA ARG A 160 -36.52 16.98 -6.36
C ARG A 160 -37.15 16.23 -7.56
N GLY A 161 -37.99 16.91 -8.34
CA GLY A 161 -38.55 16.39 -9.59
C GLY A 161 -37.63 16.50 -10.81
N LEU A 162 -36.42 17.05 -10.68
CA LEU A 162 -35.44 17.10 -11.78
C LEU A 162 -34.65 15.80 -11.86
N HIS A 163 -34.79 15.09 -12.98
CA HIS A 163 -34.05 13.88 -13.28
C HIS A 163 -33.41 13.98 -14.65
N ALA A 164 -32.18 13.48 -14.80
CA ALA A 164 -31.51 13.52 -16.08
C ALA A 164 -30.59 12.31 -16.29
N VAL A 165 -30.47 11.90 -17.55
CA VAL A 165 -29.61 10.81 -18.01
C VAL A 165 -28.82 11.24 -19.22
N GLN A 166 -27.67 10.60 -19.43
CA GLN A 166 -26.94 10.68 -20.69
C GLN A 166 -27.00 9.33 -21.39
N ARG A 167 -27.29 9.36 -22.70
CA ARG A 167 -27.22 8.20 -23.58
C ARG A 167 -26.35 8.55 -24.77
N ALA A 168 -25.23 7.85 -24.89
CA ALA A 168 -24.28 7.99 -25.99
C ALA A 168 -23.56 6.66 -26.20
N ASP A 169 -23.60 6.11 -27.41
CA ASP A 169 -22.82 4.92 -27.79
C ASP A 169 -21.39 5.32 -28.14
N LYS A 170 -21.21 6.51 -28.74
CA LYS A 170 -19.91 7.05 -29.17
C LYS A 170 -19.83 8.55 -28.92
N GLY A 171 -19.15 8.97 -27.85
CA GLY A 171 -18.94 10.39 -27.60
C GLY A 171 -18.34 10.69 -26.23
N PRO A 172 -18.11 11.98 -25.92
CA PRO A 172 -17.73 12.40 -24.58
C PRO A 172 -18.88 12.15 -23.59
N THR A 173 -18.54 11.63 -22.41
CA THR A 173 -19.44 11.62 -21.25
C THR A 173 -19.48 13.02 -20.62
N TYR A 174 -20.61 13.41 -20.05
CA TYR A 174 -20.79 14.71 -19.39
C TYR A 174 -21.14 14.53 -17.92
N TYR A 175 -20.98 15.60 -17.14
CA TYR A 175 -21.32 15.64 -15.71
C TYR A 175 -22.83 15.76 -15.45
N VAL A 176 -23.66 14.87 -15.99
CA VAL A 176 -25.13 14.98 -15.90
C VAL A 176 -25.65 14.81 -14.47
N GLY A 177 -25.20 13.78 -13.73
CA GLY A 177 -25.62 13.59 -12.34
C GLY A 177 -25.21 14.75 -11.43
N ASP A 178 -23.96 15.21 -11.56
CA ASP A 178 -23.45 16.38 -10.83
C ASP A 178 -24.11 17.69 -11.27
N ALA A 179 -24.60 17.78 -12.52
CA ALA A 179 -25.40 18.90 -12.98
C ALA A 179 -26.77 18.95 -12.32
N VAL A 180 -27.44 17.80 -12.13
CA VAL A 180 -28.71 17.71 -11.37
C VAL A 180 -28.48 18.08 -9.92
N ASP A 181 -27.44 17.53 -9.29
CA ASP A 181 -27.11 17.84 -7.88
C ASP A 181 -26.84 19.33 -7.69
N GLN A 182 -25.99 19.92 -8.54
CA GLN A 182 -25.71 21.36 -8.45
C GLN A 182 -26.94 22.22 -8.72
N ALA A 183 -27.78 21.85 -9.68
CA ALA A 183 -29.01 22.58 -9.97
C ALA A 183 -29.95 22.61 -8.77
N VAL A 184 -30.16 21.46 -8.13
CA VAL A 184 -31.01 21.34 -6.94
C VAL A 184 -30.39 22.08 -5.75
N ASP A 185 -29.12 21.82 -5.42
CA ASP A 185 -28.47 22.35 -4.23
C ASP A 185 -28.30 23.88 -4.26
N CYS A 186 -28.11 24.46 -5.45
CA CYS A 186 -27.89 25.90 -5.57
C CYS A 186 -29.18 26.71 -5.63
N CYS A 187 -30.21 26.16 -6.28
CA CYS A 187 -31.16 27.01 -6.99
C CYS A 187 -32.62 26.56 -6.82
N ALA A 188 -32.90 25.45 -6.14
CA ALA A 188 -34.28 25.11 -5.80
C ALA A 188 -34.90 26.14 -4.84
N PRO A 189 -36.19 26.50 -4.99
CA PRO A 189 -37.18 25.94 -5.92
C PRO A 189 -37.27 26.61 -7.30
N GLU A 190 -36.40 27.56 -7.63
CA GLU A 190 -36.52 28.39 -8.84
C GLU A 190 -36.13 27.60 -10.10
N TYR A 191 -37.13 27.24 -10.92
CA TYR A 191 -36.95 26.36 -12.07
C TYR A 191 -36.01 26.94 -13.12
N ASP A 192 -36.01 28.26 -13.28
CA ASP A 192 -35.20 28.91 -14.29
C ASP A 192 -33.70 28.89 -13.92
N GLU A 193 -33.36 29.13 -12.66
CA GLU A 193 -32.01 29.06 -12.13
C GLU A 193 -31.51 27.60 -12.09
N MET A 194 -32.36 26.67 -11.66
CA MET A 194 -32.07 25.24 -11.67
C MET A 194 -31.72 24.75 -13.08
N LEU A 195 -32.58 25.00 -14.06
CA LEU A 195 -32.36 24.54 -15.44
C LEU A 195 -31.15 25.24 -16.07
N ALA A 196 -30.94 26.53 -15.78
CA ALA A 196 -29.74 27.24 -16.24
C ALA A 196 -28.46 26.62 -15.67
N ARG A 197 -28.44 26.29 -14.37
CA ARG A 197 -27.28 25.64 -13.73
C ARG A 197 -27.05 24.24 -14.28
N PHE A 198 -28.12 23.47 -14.48
CA PHE A 198 -28.06 22.16 -15.09
C PHE A 198 -27.41 22.24 -16.48
N ILE A 199 -27.91 23.09 -17.38
CA ILE A 199 -27.36 23.26 -18.74
C ILE A 199 -25.88 23.66 -18.69
N ALA A 200 -25.51 24.59 -17.80
CA ALA A 200 -24.13 25.04 -17.65
C ALA A 200 -23.17 23.90 -17.26
N ARG A 201 -23.63 22.96 -16.41
CA ARG A 201 -22.79 21.86 -15.92
C ARG A 201 -22.86 20.61 -16.80
N ALA A 202 -24.03 20.28 -17.34
CA ALA A 202 -24.29 19.10 -18.14
C ALA A 202 -23.62 19.11 -19.53
N GLN A 203 -23.03 20.23 -19.93
CA GLN A 203 -22.21 20.33 -21.15
C GLN A 203 -20.71 20.16 -20.90
N VAL A 204 -20.27 20.08 -19.64
CA VAL A 204 -18.85 19.89 -19.31
C VAL A 204 -18.50 18.41 -19.45
N VAL A 205 -17.48 18.12 -20.27
CA VAL A 205 -16.99 16.76 -20.50
C VAL A 205 -16.40 16.16 -19.22
N ASP A 206 -16.93 15.02 -18.80
CA ASP A 206 -16.38 14.20 -17.71
C ASP A 206 -15.22 13.37 -18.24
N LYS A 207 -14.00 13.88 -18.01
CA LYS A 207 -12.75 13.17 -18.33
C LYS A 207 -12.24 12.44 -17.09
N PRO A 208 -11.69 11.22 -17.25
CA PRO A 208 -11.11 10.51 -16.13
C PRO A 208 -9.93 11.28 -15.52
N PHE A 209 -9.87 11.34 -14.19
CA PHE A 209 -8.85 12.07 -13.42
C PHE A 209 -7.39 11.80 -13.84
N TYR A 210 -7.08 10.60 -14.34
CA TYR A 210 -5.71 10.25 -14.75
C TYR A 210 -5.21 11.09 -15.94
N VAL A 211 -6.11 11.60 -16.78
CA VAL A 211 -5.73 12.43 -17.95
C VAL A 211 -5.10 13.74 -17.48
N ASP A 212 -5.62 14.33 -16.40
CA ASP A 212 -5.09 15.56 -15.81
C ASP A 212 -3.85 15.32 -14.92
N ALA A 213 -3.79 14.16 -14.25
CA ALA A 213 -2.70 13.81 -13.35
C ALA A 213 -1.46 13.24 -14.08
N ALA A 214 -1.61 12.68 -15.28
CA ALA A 214 -0.53 12.00 -15.99
C ALA A 214 0.73 12.87 -16.26
N PRO A 215 0.60 14.15 -16.70
CA PRO A 215 1.78 15.00 -16.91
C PRO A 215 2.56 15.25 -15.62
N TRP A 216 1.85 15.45 -14.50
CA TRP A 216 2.44 15.67 -13.18
C TRP A 216 3.13 14.40 -12.67
N ALA A 217 2.50 13.24 -12.84
CA ALA A 217 3.07 11.95 -12.46
C ALA A 217 4.36 11.64 -13.25
N GLY A 218 4.36 11.92 -14.56
CA GLY A 218 5.56 11.77 -15.40
C GLY A 218 6.70 12.69 -14.98
N GLY A 219 6.41 13.96 -14.72
CA GLY A 219 7.41 14.93 -14.23
C GLY A 219 8.01 14.54 -12.88
N ALA A 220 7.16 14.14 -11.92
CA ALA A 220 7.61 13.71 -10.60
C ALA A 220 8.48 12.43 -10.67
N ALA A 221 8.09 11.46 -11.48
CA ALA A 221 8.87 10.23 -11.68
C ALA A 221 10.24 10.53 -12.33
N GLY A 222 10.29 11.45 -13.31
CA GLY A 222 11.53 11.88 -13.94
C GLY A 222 12.50 12.54 -12.95
N LEU A 223 12.01 13.46 -12.12
CA LEU A 223 12.83 14.11 -11.08
C LEU A 223 13.32 13.12 -10.02
N ALA A 224 12.47 12.19 -9.59
CA ALA A 224 12.85 11.13 -8.65
C ALA A 224 13.94 10.22 -9.23
N GLY A 225 13.82 9.84 -10.50
CA GLY A 225 14.84 9.07 -11.22
C GLY A 225 16.17 9.80 -11.34
N LEU A 226 16.13 11.10 -11.70
CA LEU A 226 17.34 11.93 -11.79
C LEU A 226 18.01 12.11 -10.43
N TRP A 227 17.25 12.42 -9.38
CA TRP A 227 17.77 12.52 -8.02
C TRP A 227 18.40 11.21 -7.55
N TRP A 228 17.75 10.07 -7.82
CA TRP A 228 18.28 8.75 -7.49
C TRP A 228 19.60 8.49 -8.24
N GLY A 229 19.67 8.80 -9.53
CA GLY A 229 20.86 8.64 -10.35
C GLY A 229 22.05 9.47 -9.83
N VAL A 230 21.82 10.77 -9.59
CA VAL A 230 22.87 11.69 -9.10
C VAL A 230 23.38 11.26 -7.72
N THR A 231 22.48 10.94 -6.78
CA THR A 231 22.88 10.53 -5.43
C THR A 231 23.58 9.16 -5.43
N ALA A 232 23.16 8.22 -6.27
CA ALA A 232 23.82 6.92 -6.43
C ALA A 232 25.24 7.08 -6.99
N LEU A 233 25.41 7.91 -8.01
CA LEU A 233 26.72 8.20 -8.62
C LEU A 233 27.66 8.88 -7.63
N GLY A 234 27.18 9.89 -6.89
CA GLY A 234 27.96 10.57 -5.85
C GLY A 234 28.41 9.60 -4.75
N ALA A 235 27.50 8.77 -4.24
CA ALA A 235 27.82 7.75 -3.24
C ALA A 235 28.87 6.76 -3.76
N ARG A 236 28.74 6.28 -5.00
CA ARG A 236 29.72 5.39 -5.64
C ARG A 236 31.10 6.03 -5.80
N ARG A 237 31.17 7.30 -6.22
CA ARG A 237 32.44 8.02 -6.38
C ARG A 237 33.17 8.20 -5.05
N THR A 238 32.46 8.65 -4.01
CA THR A 238 33.06 8.83 -2.67
C THR A 238 33.56 7.52 -2.09
N ARG A 239 32.78 6.44 -2.19
CA ARG A 239 33.19 5.10 -1.75
C ARG A 239 34.46 4.64 -2.48
N ARG A 240 34.52 4.77 -3.81
CA ARG A 240 35.72 4.38 -4.58
C ARG A 240 36.96 5.20 -4.23
N ALA A 241 36.78 6.47 -3.83
CA ALA A 241 37.90 7.30 -3.39
C ALA A 241 38.43 6.83 -2.03
N GLU A 242 37.54 6.50 -1.09
CA GLU A 242 37.90 5.96 0.23
C GLU A 242 38.55 4.57 0.10
N GLU A 243 37.98 3.65 -0.69
CA GLU A 243 38.56 2.32 -0.96
C GLU A 243 39.96 2.41 -1.60
N LYS A 244 40.22 3.41 -2.45
CA LYS A 244 41.56 3.65 -2.99
C LYS A 244 42.55 4.09 -1.92
N ALA A 245 42.15 4.98 -1.03
CA ALA A 245 42.99 5.46 0.06
C ALA A 245 43.35 4.31 1.03
N HIS A 246 42.41 3.41 1.34
CA HIS A 246 42.70 2.22 2.15
C HIS A 246 43.68 1.29 1.42
N LEU A 247 43.49 1.11 0.12
CA LEU A 247 44.35 0.25 -0.70
C LEU A 247 45.79 0.77 -0.81
N GLU A 248 46.00 2.09 -0.80
CA GLU A 248 47.34 2.69 -0.76
C GLU A 248 48.12 2.28 0.51
N VAL A 249 47.42 2.09 1.64
CA VAL A 249 48.02 1.66 2.90
C VAL A 249 48.18 0.14 2.95
N SER A 250 47.17 -0.63 2.53
CA SER A 250 47.16 -2.09 2.69
C SER A 250 47.97 -2.84 1.64
N ARG A 251 48.05 -2.35 0.39
CA ARG A 251 48.77 -3.00 -0.71
C ARG A 251 50.24 -3.30 -0.36
N PRO A 252 51.07 -2.33 0.10
CA PRO A 252 52.48 -2.62 0.40
C PRO A 252 52.64 -3.67 1.51
N LEU A 253 51.76 -3.67 2.52
CA LEU A 253 51.77 -4.66 3.60
C LEU A 253 51.49 -6.07 3.05
N LEU A 254 50.44 -6.20 2.23
CA LEU A 254 50.10 -7.47 1.61
C LEU A 254 51.17 -7.95 0.63
N THR A 255 51.84 -7.03 -0.08
CA THR A 255 52.97 -7.37 -0.95
C THR A 255 54.14 -7.94 -0.15
N GLU A 256 54.54 -7.29 0.96
CA GLU A 256 55.59 -7.78 1.86
C GLU A 256 55.24 -9.19 2.39
N GLU A 257 53.99 -9.37 2.84
CA GLU A 257 53.52 -10.63 3.42
C GLU A 257 53.47 -11.77 2.41
N ILE A 258 53.02 -11.50 1.17
CA ILE A 258 53.02 -12.49 0.09
C ILE A 258 54.46 -12.90 -0.24
N ILE A 259 55.39 -11.95 -0.35
CA ILE A 259 56.79 -12.27 -0.64
C ILE A 259 57.38 -13.18 0.46
N ALA A 260 57.24 -12.79 1.73
CA ALA A 260 57.74 -13.56 2.86
C ALA A 260 57.10 -14.95 2.95
N LEU A 261 55.78 -15.05 2.73
CA LEU A 261 55.07 -16.31 2.79
C LEU A 261 55.39 -17.21 1.58
N SER A 262 55.55 -16.65 0.38
CA SER A 262 56.00 -17.39 -0.81
C SER A 262 57.40 -17.98 -0.60
N GLU A 263 58.32 -17.24 0.00
CA GLU A 263 59.66 -17.75 0.35
C GLU A 263 59.56 -18.91 1.35
N GLN A 264 58.77 -18.74 2.42
CA GLN A 264 58.53 -19.79 3.42
C GLN A 264 57.93 -21.06 2.80
N VAL A 265 56.93 -20.92 1.93
CA VAL A 265 56.24 -22.06 1.32
C VAL A 265 57.12 -22.74 0.25
N SER A 266 57.98 -21.98 -0.45
CA SER A 266 58.94 -22.53 -1.41
C SER A 266 60.01 -23.41 -0.75
N ALA A 267 60.29 -23.20 0.54
CA ALA A 267 61.23 -24.00 1.30
C ALA A 267 60.64 -25.31 1.88
N LEU A 268 59.34 -25.60 1.64
CA LEU A 268 58.73 -26.82 2.17
C LEU A 268 59.33 -28.08 1.53
N PRO A 269 59.72 -29.09 2.32
CA PRO A 269 60.28 -30.33 1.80
C PRO A 269 59.22 -31.16 1.05
N THR A 270 59.65 -31.84 -0.02
CA THR A 270 58.85 -32.86 -0.68
C THR A 270 58.67 -34.08 0.23
N THR A 271 57.46 -34.61 0.32
CA THR A 271 57.12 -35.75 1.18
C THR A 271 56.34 -36.81 0.41
N PRO A 272 56.60 -38.11 0.64
CA PRO A 272 55.84 -39.20 0.03
C PRO A 272 54.46 -39.42 0.69
N ASP A 273 54.21 -38.83 1.86
CA ASP A 273 52.91 -38.92 2.55
C ASP A 273 51.83 -38.19 1.72
N PRO A 274 50.77 -38.89 1.26
CA PRO A 274 49.70 -38.30 0.47
C PRO A 274 48.98 -37.14 1.19
N GLN A 275 48.77 -37.23 2.51
CA GLN A 275 48.06 -36.20 3.26
C GLN A 275 48.89 -34.93 3.38
N GLN A 276 50.18 -35.06 3.73
CA GLN A 276 51.10 -33.91 3.78
C GLN A 276 51.34 -33.31 2.38
N SER A 277 51.45 -34.14 1.35
CA SER A 277 51.62 -33.69 -0.04
C SER A 277 50.41 -32.89 -0.52
N LYS A 278 49.19 -33.35 -0.22
CA LYS A 278 47.96 -32.63 -0.54
C LYS A 278 47.92 -31.28 0.18
N LEU A 279 48.12 -31.25 1.48
CA LEU A 279 48.05 -30.01 2.26
C LEU A 279 49.14 -29.01 1.84
N SER A 280 50.34 -29.48 1.48
CA SER A 280 51.40 -28.62 0.93
C SER A 280 50.97 -27.96 -0.38
N LYS A 281 50.27 -28.69 -1.25
CA LYS A 281 49.68 -28.14 -2.48
C LYS A 281 48.57 -27.13 -2.18
N ASP A 282 47.71 -27.41 -1.22
CA ASP A 282 46.62 -26.51 -0.82
C ASP A 282 47.17 -25.18 -0.27
N VAL A 283 48.27 -25.21 0.50
CA VAL A 283 48.98 -24.00 0.97
C VAL A 283 49.59 -23.22 -0.19
N LEU A 284 50.31 -23.89 -1.10
CA LEU A 284 50.86 -23.28 -2.31
C LEU A 284 49.79 -22.59 -3.15
N ASP A 285 48.67 -23.29 -3.38
CA ASP A 285 47.53 -22.76 -4.14
C ASP A 285 46.89 -21.55 -3.45
N ALA A 286 46.77 -21.55 -2.12
CA ALA A 286 46.28 -20.39 -1.37
C ALA A 286 47.18 -19.15 -1.54
N VAL A 287 48.51 -19.32 -1.49
CA VAL A 287 49.48 -18.24 -1.68
C VAL A 287 49.46 -17.72 -3.12
N GLU A 288 49.44 -18.61 -4.12
CA GLU A 288 49.36 -18.20 -5.52
C GLU A 288 48.04 -17.49 -5.85
N LYS A 289 46.91 -17.96 -5.28
CA LYS A 289 45.63 -17.25 -5.35
C LYS A 289 45.70 -15.87 -4.70
N ALA A 290 46.36 -15.75 -3.55
CA ALA A 290 46.54 -14.47 -2.86
C ALA A 290 47.33 -13.49 -3.74
N ARG A 291 48.44 -13.95 -4.34
CA ARG A 291 49.26 -13.17 -5.29
C ARG A 291 48.44 -12.70 -6.49
N HIS A 292 47.75 -13.63 -7.15
CA HIS A 292 46.95 -13.29 -8.33
C HIS A 292 45.82 -12.29 -8.02
N ARG A 293 45.22 -12.39 -6.83
CA ARG A 293 44.21 -11.42 -6.38
C ARG A 293 44.83 -10.07 -6.03
N LEU A 294 46.01 -10.05 -5.42
CA LEU A 294 46.72 -8.80 -5.14
C LEU A 294 47.08 -8.04 -6.43
N ASP A 295 47.43 -8.76 -7.51
CA ASP A 295 47.69 -8.16 -8.82
C ASP A 295 46.45 -7.46 -9.40
N LYS A 296 45.26 -7.94 -9.06
CA LYS A 296 43.95 -7.44 -9.54
C LYS A 296 43.14 -6.66 -8.51
N VAL A 297 43.73 -6.34 -7.36
CA VAL A 297 43.03 -5.69 -6.24
C VAL A 297 42.57 -4.29 -6.63
N ASN A 298 41.29 -3.98 -6.42
CA ASN A 298 40.68 -2.70 -6.76
C ASN A 298 39.97 -1.99 -5.59
N GLY A 299 39.90 -2.62 -4.42
CA GLY A 299 39.33 -2.01 -3.22
C GLY A 299 39.27 -2.94 -2.02
N ASP A 300 38.44 -2.58 -1.05
CA ASP A 300 38.38 -3.21 0.27
C ASP A 300 37.98 -4.68 0.24
N ALA A 301 36.99 -5.05 -0.57
CA ALA A 301 36.55 -6.45 -0.67
C ALA A 301 37.64 -7.38 -1.23
N ASP A 302 38.45 -6.87 -2.17
CA ASP A 302 39.58 -7.62 -2.71
C ASP A 302 40.70 -7.73 -1.66
N THR A 303 40.95 -6.66 -0.91
CA THR A 303 41.92 -6.61 0.20
C THR A 303 41.56 -7.63 1.28
N GLU A 304 40.29 -7.66 1.70
CA GLU A 304 39.76 -8.65 2.65
C GLU A 304 39.98 -10.09 2.14
N ALA A 305 39.71 -10.34 0.86
CA ALA A 305 39.89 -11.66 0.27
C ALA A 305 41.36 -12.10 0.20
N VAL A 306 42.30 -11.18 -0.10
CA VAL A 306 43.74 -11.47 -0.08
C VAL A 306 44.19 -11.80 1.35
N ALA A 307 43.84 -10.97 2.33
CA ALA A 307 44.18 -11.20 3.74
C ALA A 307 43.60 -12.53 4.27
N THR A 308 42.37 -12.87 3.87
CA THR A 308 41.75 -14.16 4.21
C THR A 308 42.56 -15.34 3.64
N LEU A 309 43.01 -15.26 2.38
CA LEU A 309 43.83 -16.31 1.76
C LEU A 309 45.18 -16.46 2.47
N LEU A 310 45.81 -15.35 2.88
CA LEU A 310 47.04 -15.37 3.66
C LEU A 310 46.83 -16.03 5.04
N GLY A 311 45.72 -15.71 5.72
CA GLY A 311 45.32 -16.37 6.96
C GLY A 311 45.16 -17.89 6.79
N SER A 312 44.43 -18.31 5.75
CA SER A 312 44.24 -19.72 5.42
C SER A 312 45.54 -20.46 5.09
N ALA A 313 46.47 -19.83 4.37
CA ALA A 313 47.78 -20.40 4.09
C ALA A 313 48.61 -20.60 5.37
N ARG A 314 48.58 -19.63 6.30
CA ARG A 314 49.26 -19.74 7.60
C ARG A 314 48.66 -20.82 8.48
N TYR A 315 47.33 -20.97 8.48
CA TYR A 315 46.68 -22.10 9.13
C TYR A 315 47.08 -23.44 8.50
N GLY A 316 47.16 -23.52 7.16
CA GLY A 316 47.62 -24.71 6.47
C GLY A 316 49.06 -25.11 6.83
N LEU A 317 49.96 -24.13 7.04
CA LEU A 317 51.31 -24.39 7.56
C LEU A 317 51.29 -24.98 8.97
N LEU A 318 50.46 -24.45 9.88
CA LEU A 318 50.28 -25.01 11.22
C LEU A 318 49.78 -26.47 11.17
N CYS A 319 48.82 -26.75 10.28
CA CYS A 319 48.30 -28.10 10.06
C CYS A 319 49.37 -29.05 9.50
N LEU A 320 50.25 -28.57 8.61
CA LEU A 320 51.37 -29.35 8.09
C LEU A 320 52.35 -29.73 9.22
N ASP A 321 52.67 -28.78 10.08
CA ASP A 321 53.59 -29.02 11.20
C ASP A 321 53.00 -30.01 12.22
N ALA A 322 51.69 -29.91 12.51
CA ALA A 322 50.98 -30.86 13.36
C ALA A 322 51.01 -32.29 12.77
N LEU A 323 50.72 -32.44 11.46
CA LEU A 323 50.76 -33.73 10.77
C LEU A 323 52.18 -34.34 10.78
N ARG A 324 53.22 -33.52 10.54
CA ARG A 324 54.62 -33.97 10.62
C ARG A 324 55.01 -34.44 12.02
N ALA A 325 54.45 -33.82 13.05
CA ALA A 325 54.65 -34.20 14.44
C ALA A 325 53.77 -35.37 14.91
N GLY A 326 52.97 -35.98 14.02
CA GLY A 326 52.03 -37.05 14.36
C GLY A 326 50.89 -36.59 15.28
N GLN A 327 50.59 -35.30 15.31
CA GLN A 327 49.52 -34.70 16.09
C GLN A 327 48.24 -34.58 15.24
N PRO A 328 47.04 -34.58 15.86
CA PRO A 328 45.81 -34.28 15.15
C PRO A 328 45.86 -32.86 14.58
N MET A 329 45.14 -32.64 13.47
CA MET A 329 44.99 -31.32 12.88
C MET A 329 44.33 -30.38 13.89
N PRO A 330 44.92 -29.21 14.19
CA PRO A 330 44.34 -28.27 15.14
C PRO A 330 43.05 -27.68 14.59
N GLU A 331 42.14 -27.29 15.47
CA GLU A 331 40.95 -26.51 15.08
C GLU A 331 41.35 -25.08 14.65
N PRO A 332 40.63 -24.45 13.69
CA PRO A 332 40.90 -23.08 13.30
C PRO A 332 40.66 -22.07 14.45
N THR A 333 41.72 -21.37 14.85
CA THR A 333 41.67 -20.26 15.81
C THR A 333 41.86 -18.91 15.10
N PRO A 334 41.42 -17.78 15.70
CA PRO A 334 41.76 -16.46 15.17
C PRO A 334 43.27 -16.25 15.12
N PRO A 335 43.78 -15.33 14.28
CA PRO A 335 45.20 -15.04 14.18
C PRO A 335 45.73 -14.39 15.48
N CYS A 336 47.06 -14.36 15.62
CA CYS A 336 47.72 -13.59 16.67
C CYS A 336 47.31 -12.11 16.58
N PHE A 337 46.82 -11.55 17.69
CA PHE A 337 46.35 -10.18 17.77
C PHE A 337 47.47 -9.15 17.49
N PHE A 338 48.69 -9.40 17.98
CA PHE A 338 49.79 -8.44 17.84
C PHE A 338 50.32 -8.37 16.41
N ASP A 339 50.44 -9.51 15.74
CA ASP A 339 50.81 -9.60 14.34
C ASP A 339 50.13 -10.80 13.68
N PRO A 340 49.16 -10.59 12.76
CA PRO A 340 48.51 -11.67 12.05
C PRO A 340 49.47 -12.57 11.25
N ARG A 341 50.69 -12.10 10.94
CA ARG A 341 51.73 -12.87 10.26
C ARG A 341 52.26 -14.04 11.08
N HIS A 342 52.11 -14.01 12.41
CA HIS A 342 52.47 -15.14 13.28
C HIS A 342 51.53 -16.34 13.13
N GLY A 343 50.39 -16.19 12.45
CA GLY A 343 49.44 -17.27 12.20
C GLY A 343 48.43 -17.47 13.34
N PRO A 344 47.78 -18.65 13.41
CA PRO A 344 46.72 -18.93 14.37
C PRO A 344 47.20 -18.83 15.82
N SER A 345 46.31 -18.32 16.68
CA SER A 345 46.55 -18.21 18.13
C SER A 345 46.51 -19.58 18.82
N THR A 346 47.25 -19.69 19.92
CA THR A 346 47.31 -20.91 20.75
C THR A 346 46.70 -20.73 22.13
N THR A 347 46.60 -19.48 22.59
CA THR A 347 46.03 -19.13 23.90
C THR A 347 45.46 -17.72 23.88
N SER A 348 44.70 -17.40 24.92
CA SER A 348 44.27 -16.05 25.22
C SER A 348 45.06 -15.48 26.40
N THR A 349 45.31 -14.18 26.40
CA THR A 349 46.04 -13.48 27.46
C THR A 349 45.40 -12.12 27.69
N ASP A 350 45.30 -11.71 28.95
CA ASP A 350 44.88 -10.36 29.31
C ASP A 350 46.06 -9.41 29.12
N TRP A 351 45.85 -8.37 28.33
CA TRP A 351 46.88 -7.42 27.95
C TRP A 351 46.36 -6.00 28.04
N THR A 352 47.19 -5.10 28.56
CA THR A 352 46.89 -3.67 28.65
C THR A 352 47.94 -2.90 27.84
N PRO A 353 47.58 -2.19 26.76
CA PRO A 353 48.51 -1.29 26.08
C PRO A 353 48.90 -0.12 26.98
N GLU A 354 50.07 0.49 26.73
CA GLU A 354 50.56 1.66 27.47
C GLU A 354 49.54 2.80 27.59
N ARG A 355 48.67 2.95 26.58
CA ARG A 355 47.56 3.90 26.55
C ARG A 355 46.30 3.22 26.03
N GLY A 356 45.59 2.52 26.91
CA GLY A 356 44.28 1.97 26.60
C GLY A 356 43.72 1.10 27.72
N ALA A 357 42.60 0.44 27.45
CA ALA A 357 41.97 -0.48 28.37
C ALA A 357 42.55 -1.89 28.27
N GLU A 358 42.56 -2.59 29.41
CA GLU A 358 42.80 -4.02 29.50
C GLU A 358 41.82 -4.77 28.61
N ARG A 359 42.33 -5.80 27.93
CA ARG A 359 41.58 -6.59 26.95
C ARG A 359 42.13 -8.02 26.91
N SER A 360 41.22 -8.97 26.74
CA SER A 360 41.57 -10.36 26.48
C SER A 360 41.85 -10.54 24.99
N VAL A 361 43.10 -10.86 24.63
CA VAL A 361 43.56 -11.00 23.24
C VAL A 361 43.93 -12.44 22.93
N GLN A 362 43.78 -12.84 21.66
CA GLN A 362 44.19 -14.16 21.16
C GLN A 362 45.60 -14.05 20.59
N VAL A 363 46.53 -14.87 21.06
CA VAL A 363 47.97 -14.70 20.79
C VAL A 363 48.65 -16.01 20.43
N CYS A 364 49.70 -15.93 19.61
CA CYS A 364 50.58 -17.07 19.34
C CYS A 364 51.44 -17.39 20.58
N ALA A 365 52.00 -18.60 20.64
CA ALA A 365 52.82 -19.05 21.76
C ALA A 365 54.00 -18.11 22.06
N ALA A 366 54.66 -17.58 21.01
CA ALA A 366 55.78 -16.65 21.17
C ALA A 366 55.35 -15.32 21.80
N CYS A 367 54.27 -14.72 21.33
CA CYS A 367 53.74 -13.49 21.92
C CYS A 367 53.20 -13.71 23.33
N ALA A 368 52.56 -14.84 23.61
CA ALA A 368 52.12 -15.20 24.96
C ALA A 368 53.30 -15.26 25.94
N ALA A 369 54.42 -15.86 25.52
CA ALA A 369 55.63 -15.94 26.33
C ALA A 369 56.24 -14.56 26.61
N ARG A 370 56.23 -13.63 25.63
CA ARG A 370 56.73 -12.26 25.82
C ARG A 370 55.85 -11.48 26.80
N VAL A 371 54.53 -11.52 26.61
CA VAL A 371 53.58 -10.85 27.52
C VAL A 371 53.69 -11.42 28.94
N GLY A 372 53.76 -12.75 29.10
CA GLY A 372 53.92 -13.38 30.41
C GLY A 372 55.26 -13.11 31.09
N ALA A 373 56.26 -12.61 30.35
CA ALA A 373 57.55 -12.18 30.86
C ALA A 373 57.66 -10.65 31.02
N ASP A 374 56.53 -9.93 30.99
CA ASP A 374 56.46 -8.46 31.01
C ASP A 374 57.30 -7.78 29.91
N GLN A 375 57.46 -8.45 28.77
CA GLN A 375 58.15 -7.91 27.60
C GLN A 375 57.12 -7.41 26.57
N GLU A 376 57.47 -6.34 25.87
CA GLU A 376 56.65 -5.84 24.76
C GLU A 376 56.51 -6.95 23.69
N PRO A 377 55.29 -7.33 23.28
CA PRO A 377 55.10 -8.34 22.24
C PRO A 377 55.56 -7.82 20.87
N ASP A 378 55.72 -8.72 19.89
CA ASP A 378 56.08 -8.33 18.52
C ASP A 378 54.83 -7.78 17.81
N ILE A 379 54.64 -6.46 17.90
CA ILE A 379 53.49 -5.73 17.38
C ILE A 379 53.72 -5.35 15.92
N ARG A 380 52.76 -5.67 15.05
CA ARG A 380 52.76 -5.22 13.66
C ARG A 380 52.58 -3.70 13.59
N MET A 381 53.69 -3.02 13.38
CA MET A 381 53.74 -1.59 13.11
C MET A 381 53.56 -1.31 11.62
N VAL A 382 52.73 -0.32 11.32
CA VAL A 382 52.44 0.17 9.98
C VAL A 382 52.74 1.66 9.93
N THR A 383 53.52 2.08 8.94
CA THR A 383 53.91 3.48 8.79
C THR A 383 52.94 4.20 7.87
N VAL A 384 52.19 5.14 8.43
CA VAL A 384 51.30 6.04 7.68
C VAL A 384 51.72 7.47 7.98
N ARG A 385 51.98 8.28 6.92
CA ARG A 385 52.45 9.67 7.04
C ARG A 385 53.66 9.81 7.97
N ASP A 386 54.68 8.97 7.75
CA ASP A 386 55.95 8.95 8.49
C ASP A 386 55.82 8.68 10.00
N ARG A 387 54.70 8.10 10.44
CA ARG A 387 54.49 7.72 11.84
C ARG A 387 54.18 6.23 11.95
N PRO A 388 55.04 5.43 12.62
CA PRO A 388 54.74 4.03 12.88
C PRO A 388 53.61 3.95 13.91
N ARG A 389 52.60 3.14 13.61
CA ARG A 389 51.44 2.91 14.47
C ARG A 389 51.09 1.43 14.48
N PRO A 390 50.61 0.87 15.60
CA PRO A 390 50.09 -0.50 15.58
C PRO A 390 48.92 -0.61 14.59
N TYR A 391 48.87 -1.70 13.82
CA TYR A 391 47.93 -1.85 12.70
C TYR A 391 46.46 -1.65 13.10
N TRP A 392 46.05 -2.11 14.29
CA TRP A 392 44.67 -1.95 14.78
C TRP A 392 44.29 -0.48 15.03
N THR A 393 45.26 0.40 15.26
CA THR A 393 45.00 1.82 15.52
C THR A 393 44.75 2.65 14.27
N LEU A 394 44.97 2.07 13.07
CA LEU A 394 44.72 2.73 11.79
C LEU A 394 43.24 2.71 11.36
N GLY A 395 42.36 2.11 12.17
CA GLY A 395 40.92 2.26 12.07
C GLY A 395 40.36 1.91 10.69
N GLU A 396 39.81 2.93 10.00
CA GLU A 396 39.20 2.76 8.66
C GLU A 396 40.22 2.31 7.60
N GLU A 397 41.48 2.77 7.67
CA GLU A 397 42.50 2.55 6.63
C GLU A 397 42.89 1.07 6.49
N LEU A 398 42.81 0.30 7.58
CA LEU A 398 43.11 -1.15 7.60
C LEU A 398 41.91 -2.02 7.94
N ALA A 399 40.69 -1.46 7.93
CA ALA A 399 39.50 -2.22 8.30
C ALA A 399 39.33 -3.51 7.47
N SER A 400 39.57 -3.45 6.15
CA SER A 400 39.46 -4.60 5.25
C SER A 400 40.56 -5.65 5.45
N TYR A 401 41.78 -5.21 5.79
CA TYR A 401 42.89 -6.09 6.15
C TYR A 401 42.58 -6.87 7.44
N ILE A 402 42.12 -6.17 8.47
CA ILE A 402 41.70 -6.75 9.75
C ILE A 402 40.55 -7.73 9.51
N ASP A 403 39.51 -7.28 8.80
CA ASP A 403 38.33 -8.07 8.50
C ASP A 403 38.67 -9.38 7.77
N GLY A 404 39.67 -9.35 6.87
CA GLY A 404 40.10 -10.53 6.13
C GLY A 404 40.86 -11.53 6.98
N TYR A 405 41.82 -11.05 7.78
CA TYR A 405 42.56 -11.92 8.70
C TYR A 405 41.69 -12.55 9.77
N TRP A 406 40.65 -11.85 10.20
CA TRP A 406 39.71 -12.31 11.21
C TRP A 406 38.49 -13.03 10.61
N SER A 407 38.54 -13.40 9.32
CA SER A 407 37.53 -14.16 8.60
C SER A 407 37.99 -15.58 8.29
N GLN A 408 37.06 -16.53 8.26
CA GLN A 408 37.31 -17.91 7.79
C GLN A 408 37.05 -18.08 6.28
N GLY A 409 36.63 -17.00 5.59
CA GLY A 409 36.35 -17.02 4.15
C GLY A 409 35.02 -17.67 3.75
N ASP A 410 34.31 -18.32 4.66
CA ASP A 410 32.99 -18.92 4.48
C ASP A 410 31.84 -18.06 5.04
N GLY A 411 32.14 -16.81 5.39
CA GLY A 411 31.23 -15.87 6.02
C GLY A 411 31.24 -15.92 7.55
N ARG A 412 31.91 -16.89 8.18
CA ARG A 412 32.20 -16.86 9.62
C ARG A 412 33.36 -15.91 9.89
N ARG A 413 33.24 -15.13 10.96
CA ARG A 413 34.24 -14.16 11.40
C ARG A 413 34.48 -14.30 12.90
N TRP A 414 35.74 -14.23 13.32
CA TRP A 414 36.11 -14.17 14.72
C TRP A 414 35.92 -12.75 15.26
N TRP A 415 35.73 -12.64 16.57
CA TRP A 415 35.61 -11.34 17.24
C TRP A 415 36.96 -10.64 17.34
N PHE A 416 37.07 -9.42 16.81
CA PHE A 416 38.30 -8.62 16.92
C PHE A 416 38.40 -7.96 18.32
N PRO A 417 39.50 -8.16 19.07
CA PRO A 417 39.63 -7.67 20.45
C PRO A 417 39.62 -6.15 20.64
N ASP A 418 40.00 -5.36 19.62
CA ASP A 418 40.08 -3.89 19.76
C ASP A 418 38.77 -3.19 19.40
N ASP A 419 38.16 -2.55 20.39
CA ASP A 419 36.86 -1.87 20.26
C ASP A 419 36.91 -0.64 19.37
N ASP A 420 38.00 0.11 19.37
CA ASP A 420 38.16 1.33 18.56
C ASP A 420 38.27 0.96 17.08
N ALA A 421 39.04 -0.07 16.74
CA ALA A 421 39.16 -0.58 15.38
C ALA A 421 37.82 -1.08 14.83
N ARG A 422 37.06 -1.87 15.62
CA ARG A 422 35.72 -2.31 15.22
C ARG A 422 34.77 -1.14 15.02
N ARG A 423 34.74 -0.19 15.96
CA ARG A 423 33.91 1.02 15.86
C ARG A 423 34.27 1.86 14.64
N ALA A 424 35.55 2.01 14.31
CA ALA A 424 36.00 2.73 13.12
C ALA A 424 35.47 2.05 11.85
N GLY A 425 35.65 0.73 11.71
CA GLY A 425 35.14 -0.03 10.57
C GLY A 425 33.61 -0.02 10.46
N GLU A 426 32.89 -0.07 11.58
CA GLU A 426 31.42 0.05 11.62
C GLU A 426 30.94 1.46 11.24
N GLN A 427 31.58 2.51 11.75
CA GLN A 427 31.27 3.90 11.43
C GLN A 427 31.50 4.18 9.95
N MET A 428 32.62 3.73 9.39
CA MET A 428 32.92 3.79 7.96
C MET A 428 31.79 3.17 7.12
N ARG A 429 31.42 1.91 7.40
CA ARG A 429 30.35 1.20 6.70
C ARG A 429 29.01 1.92 6.87
N ALA A 430 28.67 2.37 8.08
CA ALA A 430 27.45 3.14 8.34
C ALA A 430 27.41 4.44 7.53
N ARG A 431 28.55 5.14 7.43
CA ARG A 431 28.71 6.36 6.63
C ARG A 431 28.46 6.06 5.14
N TRP A 432 29.02 4.98 4.59
CA TRP A 432 28.73 4.54 3.22
C TRP A 432 27.25 4.20 3.00
N HIS A 433 26.64 3.48 3.93
CA HIS A 433 25.22 3.14 3.87
C HIS A 433 24.33 4.39 3.89
N SER A 434 24.65 5.37 4.73
CA SER A 434 23.90 6.63 4.83
C SER A 434 23.92 7.47 3.55
N ARG A 435 24.97 7.31 2.71
CA ARG A 435 25.11 8.01 1.44
C ARG A 435 24.28 7.39 0.32
N ARG A 436 23.77 6.16 0.48
CA ARG A 436 22.95 5.49 -0.55
C ARG A 436 21.61 6.23 -0.76
N PRO A 437 21.07 6.27 -1.99
CA PRO A 437 19.81 6.95 -2.29
C PRO A 437 18.66 6.53 -1.37
N GLY A 438 18.49 5.22 -1.12
CA GLY A 438 17.45 4.71 -0.24
C GLY A 438 17.57 5.17 1.22
N ALA A 439 18.79 5.36 1.73
CA ALA A 439 18.99 5.87 3.09
C ALA A 439 18.68 7.37 3.17
N ARG A 440 19.07 8.14 2.15
CA ARG A 440 18.74 9.57 2.03
C ARG A 440 17.23 9.80 1.87
N PHE A 441 16.56 8.96 1.09
CA PHE A 441 15.12 9.02 0.89
C PHE A 441 14.37 8.77 2.21
N ARG A 442 14.78 7.76 3.00
CA ARG A 442 14.18 7.49 4.31
C ARG A 442 14.34 8.66 5.30
N ARG A 443 15.50 9.34 5.28
CA ARG A 443 15.72 10.53 6.10
C ARG A 443 14.78 11.67 5.64
N PHE A 444 14.76 11.96 4.35
CA PHE A 444 13.83 12.94 3.78
C PHE A 444 12.37 12.64 4.12
N SER A 445 11.91 11.37 3.99
CA SER A 445 10.52 11.01 4.31
C SER A 445 10.19 11.12 5.80
N SER A 446 11.16 10.94 6.69
CA SER A 446 10.97 11.12 8.14
C SER A 446 10.97 12.60 8.54
N ASP A 447 11.76 13.43 7.85
CA ASP A 447 11.77 14.88 8.02
C ASP A 447 10.47 15.53 7.48
N VAL A 448 9.94 15.03 6.35
CA VAL A 448 8.62 15.45 5.85
C VAL A 448 7.50 14.95 6.76
N GLY A 449 7.57 13.70 7.24
CA GLY A 449 6.59 13.15 8.18
C GLY A 449 6.52 13.91 9.52
N SER A 450 7.65 14.42 10.01
CA SER A 450 7.70 15.24 11.24
C SER A 450 7.25 16.68 11.02
N SER A 451 7.51 17.28 9.86
CA SER A 451 7.02 18.63 9.51
C SER A 451 5.50 18.66 9.24
N VAL A 452 4.93 17.65 8.58
CA VAL A 452 3.46 17.55 8.44
C VAL A 452 2.76 17.26 9.78
N GLY A 453 3.43 16.53 10.69
CA GLY A 453 2.97 16.36 12.08
C GLY A 453 2.95 17.67 12.88
N SER A 454 3.88 18.59 12.60
CA SER A 454 3.91 19.92 13.22
C SER A 454 2.85 20.88 12.65
N TRP A 455 2.46 20.70 11.39
CA TRP A 455 1.37 21.48 10.76
C TRP A 455 -0.02 20.96 11.15
N SER A 456 -0.17 19.65 11.38
CA SER A 456 -1.42 19.08 11.90
C SER A 456 -1.59 19.24 13.41
N ALA A 457 -0.53 19.59 14.14
CA ALA A 457 -0.58 20.02 15.54
C ALA A 457 -0.74 21.54 15.72
N SER A 458 -0.76 22.33 14.65
CA SER A 458 -1.03 23.78 14.69
C SER A 458 -2.41 24.18 14.16
N SER A 459 -3.27 23.20 13.82
CA SER A 459 -4.66 23.42 13.41
C SER A 459 -5.69 23.09 14.51
N GLY A 460 -5.25 22.98 15.76
CA GLY A 460 -6.13 22.73 16.89
C GLY A 460 -5.48 23.18 18.19
N ASP A 461 -5.65 24.46 18.54
CA ASP A 461 -6.38 24.79 19.76
C ASP A 461 -6.61 26.31 19.89
N SER A 462 -7.87 26.66 20.07
CA SER A 462 -8.28 27.90 20.71
C SER A 462 -8.25 27.67 22.22
N THR A 463 -7.49 28.50 22.93
CA THR A 463 -7.60 28.78 24.38
C THR A 463 -7.47 27.60 25.36
N ASP A 464 -6.36 27.51 26.09
CA ASP A 464 -6.30 28.13 27.42
C ASP A 464 -4.85 28.27 27.95
N SER A 465 -4.72 29.22 28.86
CA SER A 465 -3.54 29.76 29.50
C SER A 465 -2.91 28.85 30.58
N GLY A 466 -1.58 28.93 30.73
CA GLY A 466 -0.89 28.31 31.87
C GLY A 466 0.62 28.18 31.70
N TRP A 467 1.38 29.21 32.10
CA TRP A 467 2.82 29.12 32.26
C TRP A 467 3.19 28.15 33.38
N SER A 468 4.15 27.24 33.13
CA SER A 468 5.19 26.84 34.09
C SER A 468 6.28 25.99 33.43
N SER A 469 7.52 26.39 33.71
CA SER A 469 8.79 25.75 33.41
C SER A 469 8.94 24.33 33.96
N GLY A 470 9.60 23.44 33.22
CA GLY A 470 9.97 22.12 33.77
C GLY A 470 10.70 21.24 32.78
N SER A 471 12.01 21.42 32.68
CA SER A 471 12.94 20.47 32.06
C SER A 471 12.77 19.07 32.65
N SER A 472 12.50 18.05 31.83
CA SER A 472 12.93 16.69 32.17
C SER A 472 13.10 15.79 30.94
N ARG A 473 14.27 15.15 30.95
CA ARG A 473 14.69 14.02 30.13
C ARG A 473 13.75 12.82 30.34
N ARG A 474 13.46 12.04 29.29
CA ARG A 474 13.14 10.59 29.33
C ARG A 474 13.21 10.03 27.91
N ARG A 475 14.23 9.22 27.61
CA ARG A 475 14.27 7.75 27.74
C ARG A 475 13.36 7.05 26.71
N SER A 476 14.00 6.66 25.61
CA SER A 476 13.58 5.63 24.69
C SER A 476 13.51 4.27 25.38
N SER A 477 12.34 3.63 25.42
CA SER A 477 12.21 2.20 25.70
C SER A 477 11.81 1.46 24.43
N TRP A 478 12.59 0.43 24.12
CA TRP A 478 12.25 -0.63 23.18
C TRP A 478 10.92 -1.31 23.54
N SER A 479 10.11 -1.63 22.53
CA SER A 479 9.19 -2.76 22.60
C SER A 479 9.10 -3.49 21.26
N SER A 480 9.69 -4.68 21.28
CA SER A 480 9.34 -5.93 20.60
C SER A 480 8.38 -5.95 19.40
N ARG A 481 8.92 -6.57 18.36
CA ARG A 481 8.27 -7.34 17.29
C ARG A 481 7.03 -8.12 17.75
N THR A 482 5.96 -8.03 16.98
CA THR A 482 5.05 -9.15 16.70
C THR A 482 4.69 -9.14 15.22
N ARG A 483 4.99 -10.26 14.55
CA ARG A 483 4.43 -10.63 13.24
C ARG A 483 3.05 -11.24 13.50
N SER A 484 2.08 -10.90 12.65
CA SER A 484 1.16 -11.82 11.94
C SER A 484 -0.17 -11.13 11.68
N SER A 485 -0.56 -11.05 10.41
CA SER A 485 -1.80 -11.64 9.86
C SER A 485 -2.16 -10.94 8.55
N GLY A 486 -2.64 -11.71 7.59
CA GLY A 486 -2.96 -11.25 6.25
C GLY A 486 -4.16 -10.31 6.19
N GLY A 487 -4.31 -9.67 5.04
CA GLY A 487 -5.41 -8.75 4.76
C GLY A 487 -5.22 -8.17 3.37
N GLY A 488 -5.81 -8.84 2.38
CA GLY A 488 -5.94 -8.29 1.03
C GLY A 488 -6.67 -6.96 1.06
N SER A 489 -6.22 -6.00 0.26
CA SER A 489 -6.91 -4.73 0.07
C SER A 489 -6.98 -4.38 -1.41
N SER A 490 -8.03 -4.88 -2.07
CA SER A 490 -8.61 -4.26 -3.25
C SER A 490 -9.45 -3.06 -2.79
N ARG A 491 -8.87 -1.86 -2.80
CA ARG A 491 -9.63 -0.61 -2.66
C ARG A 491 -10.05 -0.14 -4.05
N ARG A 492 -11.14 -0.70 -4.56
CA ARG A 492 -11.95 -0.05 -5.59
C ARG A 492 -13.14 0.55 -4.86
N SER A 493 -13.09 1.86 -4.69
CA SER A 493 -14.12 2.69 -4.09
C SER A 493 -15.45 2.47 -4.83
N SER A 494 -16.37 1.73 -4.23
CA SER A 494 -17.77 1.80 -4.62
C SER A 494 -18.29 3.17 -4.16
N ARG A 495 -18.53 4.05 -5.13
CA ARG A 495 -19.42 5.20 -4.94
C ARG A 495 -20.79 4.61 -4.63
N ARG A 496 -21.10 4.51 -3.34
CA ARG A 496 -22.42 4.16 -2.84
C ARG A 496 -23.03 5.44 -2.27
N SER A 497 -23.76 6.15 -3.11
CA SER A 497 -24.71 7.18 -2.73
C SER A 497 -25.71 7.41 -3.85
N GLY A 498 -26.27 6.32 -4.39
CA GLY A 498 -27.60 6.35 -5.01
C GLY A 498 -28.60 6.15 -3.89
N GLY A 499 -28.83 7.18 -3.08
CA GLY A 499 -30.00 7.23 -2.21
C GLY A 499 -31.19 7.41 -3.14
N SER A 500 -32.10 6.43 -3.13
CA SER A 500 -33.38 6.52 -3.84
C SER A 500 -34.06 7.83 -3.44
N ARG A 501 -34.11 8.78 -4.37
CA ARG A 501 -34.92 10.00 -4.27
C ARG A 501 -36.37 9.63 -4.59
N GLY A 502 -36.94 8.76 -3.76
CA GLY A 502 -38.34 8.37 -3.86
C GLY A 502 -39.26 9.48 -3.36
N PHE A 503 -40.46 9.51 -3.93
CA PHE A 503 -41.54 10.48 -3.73
C PHE A 503 -42.09 10.54 -2.31
#